data_AF-A0A2S2Q6P0-F1
#
_entry.id   AF-A0A2S2Q6P0-F1
#
_cell.length_a   1.000
_cell.length_b   1.000
_cell.length_c   1.000
_cell.angle_alpha   90.00
_cell.angle_beta   90.00
_cell.angle_gamma   90.00
#
_symmetry.space_group_name_H-M   'P 1'
#
loop_
_entity.id
_entity.type
_entity.pdbx_description
1 polymer ?
#
loop_
_entity_poly.entity_id
_entity_poly.type
_entity_poly.pdbx_seq_one_letter_code
_entity_poly.pdbx_strand_id
1 'polypeptide(L)'
;MAATKAIGKTNHNTKNNLVPWWNHECNESIKLYKRCLNKFKKSKSPLDNIQLKKVRAHSRFITKKNKTEAWKKYTSSINTNTPSTEIWNKIKTIKGISYHRLPSILQHKNTSLSTPSDISKAFAEVFQKNSSNSNYDPEFASFKDNFEKYTSNEPESESHPHLNFLNMPFSTSEMLNARSNYNSKSPGPDDIPYSFIKNLPSNGQNQ
;
A
#
# COMPACT_ATOMS: atom_id res chain seq x y z
N MET A 1 29.42 -25.38 -11.75
CA MET A 1 28.18 -25.60 -10.94
C MET A 1 27.98 -24.57 -9.81
N ALA A 2 28.93 -23.67 -9.51
CA ALA A 2 28.76 -22.66 -8.46
C ALA A 2 27.79 -21.50 -8.83
N ALA A 3 27.87 -20.97 -10.06
CA ALA A 3 27.07 -19.82 -10.49
C ALA A 3 25.55 -20.08 -10.48
N THR A 4 25.12 -21.29 -10.83
CA THR A 4 23.71 -21.71 -10.79
C THR A 4 23.16 -21.89 -9.37
N LYS A 5 24.04 -22.06 -8.38
CA LYS A 5 23.69 -22.19 -6.96
C LYS A 5 23.63 -20.82 -6.26
N ALA A 6 24.45 -19.87 -6.70
CA ALA A 6 24.51 -18.51 -6.17
C ALA A 6 23.50 -17.55 -6.80
N ILE A 7 23.18 -17.74 -8.09
CA ILE A 7 22.27 -16.87 -8.84
C ILE A 7 21.03 -17.69 -9.22
N GLY A 8 19.90 -17.39 -8.58
CA GLY A 8 18.61 -18.01 -8.94
C GLY A 8 18.28 -17.76 -10.41
N LYS A 9 17.79 -18.79 -11.11
CA LYS A 9 17.28 -18.63 -12.48
C LYS A 9 16.03 -17.76 -12.43
N THR A 10 16.02 -16.67 -13.20
CA THR A 10 14.84 -15.81 -13.34
C THR A 10 13.76 -16.59 -14.10
N ASN A 11 12.72 -17.02 -13.38
CA ASN A 11 11.52 -17.52 -14.04
C ASN A 11 10.87 -16.38 -14.80
N HIS A 12 10.88 -16.46 -16.13
CA HIS A 12 10.08 -15.59 -16.98
C HIS A 12 8.60 -15.96 -16.79
N ASN A 13 8.02 -15.49 -15.69
CA ASN A 13 6.60 -15.60 -15.49
C ASN A 13 5.95 -14.74 -16.58
N THR A 14 5.30 -15.37 -17.56
CA THR A 14 4.52 -14.67 -18.57
C THR A 14 3.38 -14.00 -17.84
N LYS A 15 3.58 -12.76 -17.41
CA LYS A 15 2.52 -11.95 -16.81
C LYS A 15 1.41 -11.90 -17.85
N ASN A 16 0.33 -12.65 -17.62
CA ASN A 16 -0.90 -12.46 -18.37
C ASN A 16 -1.26 -11.00 -18.24
N ASN A 17 -1.57 -10.35 -19.37
CA ASN A 17 -1.88 -8.92 -19.36
C ASN A 17 -3.10 -8.73 -18.43
N LEU A 18 -2.85 -8.14 -17.27
CA LEU A 18 -3.79 -8.00 -16.15
C LEU A 18 -5.01 -7.12 -16.49
N VAL A 19 -4.96 -6.44 -17.63
CA VAL A 19 -5.94 -5.45 -18.03
C VAL A 19 -7.08 -6.10 -18.82
N PRO A 20 -8.34 -5.88 -18.42
CA PRO A 20 -9.51 -6.53 -19.03
C PRO A 20 -9.80 -6.10 -20.49
N TRP A 21 -9.18 -5.01 -20.96
CA TRP A 21 -9.30 -4.54 -22.34
C TRP A 21 -8.23 -5.13 -23.28
N TRP A 22 -7.30 -5.95 -22.79
CA TRP A 22 -6.27 -6.55 -23.63
C TRP A 22 -6.75 -7.90 -24.18
N ASN A 23 -6.91 -7.98 -25.50
CA ASN A 23 -7.35 -9.18 -26.20
C ASN A 23 -6.39 -9.55 -27.36
N HIS A 24 -6.76 -10.59 -28.12
CA HIS A 24 -6.00 -11.06 -29.28
C HIS A 24 -5.79 -9.96 -30.33
N GLU A 25 -6.82 -9.16 -30.62
CA GLU A 25 -6.76 -8.05 -31.59
C GLU A 25 -5.75 -6.96 -31.17
N CYS A 26 -5.78 -6.56 -29.90
CA CYS A 26 -4.77 -5.68 -29.30
C CYS A 26 -3.36 -6.27 -29.44
N ASN A 27 -3.20 -7.56 -29.15
CA ASN A 27 -1.90 -8.24 -29.24
C ASN A 27 -1.35 -8.24 -30.67
N GLU A 28 -2.16 -8.65 -31.65
CA GLU A 28 -1.75 -8.72 -33.05
C GLU A 28 -1.44 -7.34 -33.64
N SER A 29 -2.27 -6.33 -33.35
CA SER A 29 -2.03 -4.96 -33.81
C SER A 29 -0.72 -4.37 -33.25
N ILE A 30 -0.39 -4.64 -31.98
CA ILE A 30 0.87 -4.21 -31.35
C ILE A 30 2.06 -5.01 -31.89
N LYS A 31 1.92 -6.32 -32.11
CA LYS A 31 2.97 -7.14 -32.75
C LYS A 31 3.29 -6.64 -34.15
N LEU A 32 2.27 -6.34 -34.96
CA LEU A 32 2.44 -5.81 -36.31
C LEU A 32 3.13 -4.44 -36.28
N TYR A 33 2.69 -3.54 -35.39
CA TYR A 33 3.36 -2.27 -35.16
C TYR A 33 4.85 -2.43 -34.83
N LYS A 34 5.19 -3.33 -33.90
CA LYS A 34 6.59 -3.62 -33.52
C LYS A 34 7.40 -4.19 -34.69
N ARG A 35 6.80 -5.09 -35.49
CA ARG A 35 7.43 -5.64 -36.72
C ARG A 35 7.75 -4.53 -37.72
N CYS A 36 6.79 -3.67 -38.05
CA CYS A 36 7.00 -2.55 -38.96
C CYS A 36 8.01 -1.54 -38.42
N LEU A 37 8.01 -1.28 -37.10
CA LEU A 37 8.99 -0.40 -36.47
C LEU A 37 10.40 -0.95 -36.63
N ASN A 38 10.60 -2.24 -36.37
CA ASN A 38 11.89 -2.89 -36.51
C ASN A 38 12.34 -2.94 -37.98
N LYS A 39 11.41 -3.14 -38.93
CA LYS A 39 11.71 -3.05 -40.36
C LYS A 39 12.20 -1.65 -40.74
N PHE A 40 11.46 -0.61 -40.38
CA PHE A 40 11.85 0.78 -40.67
C PHE A 40 13.18 1.17 -40.01
N LYS A 41 13.45 0.72 -38.78
CA LYS A 41 14.74 0.96 -38.12
C LYS A 41 15.93 0.40 -38.91
N LYS A 42 15.75 -0.71 -39.62
CA LYS A 42 16.77 -1.34 -40.47
C LYS A 42 16.86 -0.68 -41.84
N SER A 43 15.73 -0.47 -42.52
CA SER A 43 15.71 0.00 -43.90
C SER A 43 15.81 1.53 -44.05
N LYS A 44 15.30 2.30 -43.09
CA LYS A 44 15.12 3.76 -43.15
C LYS A 44 14.37 4.27 -44.41
N SER A 45 13.63 3.39 -45.08
CA SER A 45 12.93 3.71 -46.35
C SER A 45 11.67 4.57 -46.13
N PRO A 46 11.36 5.53 -47.03
CA PRO A 46 10.11 6.30 -46.99
C PRO A 46 8.85 5.43 -47.06
N LEU A 47 8.86 4.36 -47.86
CA LEU A 47 7.72 3.44 -47.99
C LEU A 47 7.45 2.70 -46.67
N ASP A 48 8.50 2.25 -45.99
CA ASP A 48 8.39 1.60 -44.70
C ASP A 48 7.93 2.57 -43.60
N ASN A 49 8.29 3.86 -43.71
CA ASN A 49 7.78 4.91 -42.82
C ASN A 49 6.26 5.13 -43.00
N ILE A 50 5.78 5.19 -44.25
CA ILE A 50 4.34 5.29 -44.55
C ILE A 50 3.60 4.11 -43.93
N GLN A 51 4.10 2.89 -44.13
CA GLN A 51 3.50 1.69 -43.57
C GLN A 51 3.52 1.70 -42.03
N LEU A 52 4.63 2.10 -41.42
CA LEU A 52 4.75 2.28 -39.97
C LEU A 52 3.70 3.25 -39.42
N LYS A 53 3.48 4.38 -40.09
CA LYS A 53 2.46 5.36 -39.69
C LYS A 53 1.05 4.76 -39.75
N LYS A 54 0.72 4.03 -40.82
CA LYS A 54 -0.58 3.34 -40.97
C LYS A 54 -0.82 2.34 -39.84
N VAL A 55 0.13 1.42 -39.59
CA VAL A 55 -0.03 0.40 -38.54
C VAL A 55 -0.01 1.00 -37.13
N ARG A 56 0.70 2.11 -36.92
CA ARG A 56 0.71 2.85 -35.65
C ARG A 56 -0.64 3.51 -35.38
N ALA A 57 -1.28 4.09 -36.40
CA ALA A 57 -2.62 4.65 -36.28
C ALA A 57 -3.64 3.55 -35.97
N HIS A 58 -3.56 2.42 -36.68
CA HIS A 58 -4.43 1.28 -36.46
C HIS A 58 -4.28 0.68 -35.05
N SER A 59 -3.05 0.44 -34.57
CA SER A 59 -2.84 -0.10 -33.23
C SER A 59 -3.34 0.83 -32.11
N ARG A 60 -3.20 2.15 -32.29
CA ARG A 60 -3.78 3.15 -31.39
C ARG A 60 -5.31 3.11 -31.39
N PHE A 61 -5.93 3.00 -32.57
CA PHE A 61 -7.38 2.88 -32.71
C PHE A 61 -7.90 1.64 -31.99
N ILE A 62 -7.34 0.46 -32.27
CA ILE A 62 -7.73 -0.82 -31.67
C ILE A 62 -7.59 -0.77 -30.15
N THR A 63 -6.47 -0.25 -29.64
CA THR A 63 -6.25 -0.10 -28.20
C THR A 63 -7.31 0.83 -27.56
N LYS A 64 -7.62 1.96 -28.20
CA LYS A 64 -8.61 2.92 -27.70
C LYS A 64 -10.03 2.34 -27.73
N LYS A 65 -10.40 1.67 -28.81
CA LYS A 65 -11.68 0.97 -28.97
C LYS A 65 -11.88 -0.04 -27.85
N ASN A 66 -10.94 -0.97 -27.67
CA ASN A 66 -11.04 -2.02 -26.66
C ASN A 66 -11.06 -1.47 -25.22
N LYS A 67 -10.28 -0.41 -24.92
CA LYS A 67 -10.37 0.29 -23.62
C LYS A 67 -11.75 0.88 -23.38
N THR A 68 -12.33 1.51 -24.40
CA THR A 68 -13.65 2.14 -24.32
C THR A 68 -14.75 1.10 -24.12
N GLU A 69 -14.68 -0.01 -24.84
CA GLU A 69 -15.63 -1.12 -24.72
C GLU A 69 -15.56 -1.79 -23.35
N ALA A 70 -14.36 -2.06 -22.84
CA ALA A 70 -14.20 -2.61 -21.49
C ALA A 70 -14.73 -1.66 -20.42
N TRP A 71 -14.50 -0.34 -20.57
CA TRP A 71 -15.05 0.65 -19.65
C TRP A 71 -16.58 0.68 -19.70
N LYS A 72 -17.18 0.74 -20.90
CA LYS A 72 -18.64 0.69 -21.08
C LYS A 72 -19.25 -0.58 -20.49
N LYS A 73 -18.64 -1.73 -20.72
CA LYS A 73 -19.07 -3.01 -20.15
C LYS A 73 -19.06 -2.97 -18.63
N TYR A 74 -18.01 -2.39 -18.05
CA TYR A 74 -17.90 -2.25 -16.60
C TYR A 74 -18.94 -1.29 -16.03
N THR A 75 -19.06 -0.07 -16.56
CA THR A 75 -20.04 0.91 -16.05
C THR A 75 -21.47 0.41 -16.15
N SER A 76 -21.78 -0.37 -17.19
CA SER A 76 -23.11 -1.00 -17.35
C SER A 76 -23.39 -2.11 -16.33
N SER A 77 -22.36 -2.65 -15.66
CA SER A 77 -22.50 -3.69 -14.64
C SER A 77 -22.67 -3.16 -13.21
N ILE A 78 -22.49 -1.85 -12.99
CA ILE A 78 -22.60 -1.24 -11.66
C ILE A 78 -24.08 -1.05 -11.30
N ASN A 79 -24.46 -1.45 -10.09
CA ASN A 79 -25.81 -1.30 -9.54
C ASN A 79 -25.77 -0.83 -8.07
N THR A 80 -26.94 -0.61 -7.46
CA THR A 80 -27.07 -0.14 -6.07
C THR A 80 -26.47 -1.09 -5.04
N ASN A 81 -26.29 -2.36 -5.38
CA ASN A 81 -25.77 -3.40 -4.50
C ASN A 81 -24.26 -3.61 -4.69
N THR A 82 -23.60 -2.85 -5.59
CA THR A 82 -22.17 -3.01 -5.86
C THR A 82 -21.35 -2.34 -4.75
N PRO A 83 -20.55 -3.09 -3.98
CA PRO A 83 -19.77 -2.52 -2.89
C PRO A 83 -18.64 -1.63 -3.44
N SER A 84 -18.36 -0.51 -2.75
CA SER A 84 -17.31 0.45 -3.13
C SER A 84 -15.95 -0.20 -3.32
N THR A 85 -15.64 -1.25 -2.55
CA THR A 85 -14.40 -2.03 -2.67
C THR A 85 -14.28 -2.73 -4.02
N GLU A 86 -15.35 -3.33 -4.53
CA GLU A 86 -15.37 -3.93 -5.86
C GLU A 86 -15.19 -2.87 -6.94
N ILE A 87 -15.85 -1.72 -6.78
CA ILE A 87 -15.75 -0.61 -7.73
C ILE A 87 -14.29 -0.16 -7.87
N TRP A 88 -13.63 0.12 -6.74
CA TRP A 88 -12.23 0.53 -6.73
C TRP A 88 -11.29 -0.55 -7.26
N ASN A 89 -11.55 -1.82 -6.96
CA ASN A 89 -10.75 -2.92 -7.46
C ASN A 89 -10.85 -3.04 -8.98
N LYS A 90 -12.06 -2.91 -9.56
CA LYS A 90 -12.28 -2.92 -11.02
C LYS A 90 -11.63 -1.71 -11.71
N ILE A 91 -11.72 -0.51 -11.12
CA ILE A 91 -11.01 0.68 -11.63
C ILE A 91 -9.50 0.43 -11.68
N LYS A 92 -8.91 -0.13 -10.61
CA LYS A 92 -7.49 -0.49 -10.57
C LYS A 92 -7.13 -1.50 -11.66
N THR A 93 -7.95 -2.54 -11.87
CA THR A 93 -7.71 -3.55 -12.91
C THR A 93 -7.75 -2.94 -14.31
N ILE A 94 -8.72 -2.06 -14.60
CA ILE A 94 -8.82 -1.38 -15.90
C ILE A 94 -7.60 -0.47 -16.15
N LYS A 95 -7.09 0.20 -15.11
CA LYS A 95 -5.86 1.01 -15.17
C LYS A 95 -4.58 0.16 -15.27
N GLY A 96 -4.66 -1.15 -15.06
CA GLY A 96 -3.50 -2.04 -15.01
C GLY A 96 -2.68 -1.92 -13.73
N ILE A 97 -3.27 -1.36 -12.67
CA ILE A 97 -2.65 -1.32 -11.34
C ILE A 97 -2.81 -2.72 -10.75
N SER A 98 -1.70 -3.43 -10.59
CA SER A 98 -1.69 -4.75 -9.97
C SER A 98 -2.18 -4.64 -8.53
N TYR A 99 -3.22 -5.40 -8.19
CA TYR A 99 -3.62 -5.61 -6.81
C TYR A 99 -3.32 -7.06 -6.46
N HIS A 100 -2.34 -7.26 -5.59
CA HIS A 100 -2.07 -8.57 -5.03
C HIS A 100 -2.98 -8.73 -3.82
N ARG A 101 -3.96 -9.63 -3.92
CA ARG A 101 -4.67 -10.08 -2.71
C ARG A 101 -3.63 -10.71 -1.79
N LEU A 102 -3.69 -10.36 -0.51
CA LEU A 102 -2.93 -11.09 0.48
C LEU A 102 -3.37 -12.56 0.39
N PRO A 103 -2.43 -13.52 0.37
CA PRO A 103 -2.78 -14.92 0.36
C PRO A 103 -3.61 -15.23 1.61
N SER A 104 -4.71 -15.95 1.44
CA SER A 104 -5.57 -16.36 2.57
C SER A 104 -4.91 -17.40 3.47
N ILE A 105 -3.80 -17.99 3.02
CA ILE A 105 -3.03 -18.99 3.74
C ILE A 105 -1.57 -18.51 3.78
N LEU A 106 -1.04 -18.38 4.98
CA LEU A 106 0.36 -18.05 5.24
C LEU A 106 1.14 -19.33 5.54
N GLN A 107 2.29 -19.53 4.91
CA GLN A 107 3.21 -20.60 5.28
C GLN A 107 4.22 -20.08 6.30
N HIS A 108 4.25 -20.69 7.49
CA HIS A 108 5.21 -20.35 8.55
C HIS A 108 5.72 -21.62 9.22
N LYS A 109 7.04 -21.79 9.33
CA LYS A 109 7.69 -22.98 9.96
C LYS A 109 7.14 -24.32 9.43
N ASN A 110 6.98 -24.45 8.11
CA ASN A 110 6.37 -25.63 7.43
C ASN A 110 4.90 -25.92 7.78
N THR A 111 4.20 -24.96 8.38
CA THR A 111 2.76 -25.06 8.68
C THR A 111 1.97 -24.04 7.88
N SER A 112 0.78 -24.45 7.41
CA SER A 112 -0.16 -23.60 6.70
C SER A 112 -1.15 -22.98 7.67
N LEU A 113 -1.11 -21.66 7.82
CA LEU A 113 -1.96 -20.89 8.71
C LEU A 113 -3.06 -20.20 7.90
N SER A 114 -4.32 -20.41 8.29
CA SER A 114 -5.48 -19.83 7.61
C SER A 114 -6.30 -18.88 8.49
N THR A 115 -6.18 -18.96 9.81
CA THR A 115 -6.95 -18.11 10.72
C THR A 115 -6.25 -16.76 10.93
N PRO A 116 -6.99 -15.64 11.03
CA PRO A 116 -6.39 -14.33 11.30
C PRO A 116 -5.58 -14.28 12.60
N SER A 117 -6.02 -14.99 13.65
CA SER A 117 -5.32 -15.03 14.93
C SER A 117 -3.95 -15.72 14.80
N ASP A 118 -3.90 -16.88 14.16
CA ASP A 118 -2.65 -17.63 13.99
C ASP A 118 -1.67 -16.92 13.05
N ILE A 119 -2.19 -16.31 11.98
CA ILE A 119 -1.41 -15.46 11.08
C ILE A 119 -0.81 -14.27 11.85
N SER A 120 -1.59 -13.64 12.72
CA SER A 120 -1.12 -12.50 13.53
C SER A 120 -0.04 -12.92 14.52
N LYS A 121 -0.19 -14.07 15.17
CA LYS A 121 0.85 -14.64 16.05
C LYS A 121 2.12 -14.96 15.29
N ALA A 122 2.02 -15.55 14.10
CA ALA A 122 3.18 -15.81 13.26
C ALA A 122 3.93 -14.53 12.87
N PHE A 123 3.21 -13.45 12.55
CA PHE A 123 3.84 -12.13 12.35
C PHE A 123 4.54 -11.63 13.62
N ALA A 124 3.88 -11.71 14.77
CA ALA A 124 4.47 -11.30 16.05
C ALA A 124 5.76 -12.07 16.35
N GLU A 125 5.79 -13.38 16.12
CA GLU A 125 7.01 -14.21 16.29
C GLU A 125 8.14 -13.77 15.35
N VAL A 126 7.84 -13.51 14.07
CA VAL A 126 8.84 -13.06 13.09
C VAL A 126 9.37 -11.68 13.48
N PHE A 127 8.50 -10.76 13.89
CA PHE A 127 8.92 -9.44 14.35
C PHE A 127 9.76 -9.51 15.62
N GLN A 128 9.32 -10.27 16.63
CA GLN A 128 10.09 -10.49 17.85
C GLN A 128 11.48 -11.07 17.52
N LYS A 129 11.54 -12.07 16.64
CA LYS A 129 12.80 -12.66 16.22
C LYS A 129 13.70 -11.63 15.54
N ASN A 130 13.18 -10.84 14.61
CA ASN A 130 13.96 -9.84 13.86
C ASN A 130 14.38 -8.64 14.71
N SER A 131 13.58 -8.27 15.70
CA SER A 131 13.84 -7.18 16.64
C SER A 131 14.55 -7.64 17.91
N SER A 132 14.89 -8.93 18.03
CA SER A 132 15.57 -9.46 19.22
C SER A 132 16.97 -8.86 19.35
N ASN A 133 17.36 -8.52 20.59
CA ASN A 133 18.73 -8.09 20.90
C ASN A 133 19.78 -9.14 20.49
N SER A 134 19.39 -10.41 20.36
CA SER A 134 20.27 -11.47 19.88
C SER A 134 20.76 -11.29 18.44
N ASN A 135 20.18 -10.36 17.67
CA ASN A 135 20.64 -10.03 16.31
C ASN A 135 21.71 -8.94 16.30
N TYR A 136 21.99 -8.30 17.44
CA TYR A 136 23.07 -7.32 17.54
C TYR A 136 24.43 -8.00 17.66
N ASP A 137 25.47 -7.25 17.31
CA ASP A 137 26.84 -7.64 17.63
C ASP A 137 27.02 -7.73 19.17
N PRO A 138 27.75 -8.74 19.69
CA PRO A 138 27.92 -8.94 21.13
C PRO A 138 28.50 -7.72 21.86
N GLU A 139 29.38 -6.96 21.21
CA GLU A 139 29.97 -5.74 21.78
C GLU A 139 28.89 -4.65 21.94
N PHE A 140 28.08 -4.45 20.90
CA PHE A 140 26.97 -3.50 20.94
C PHE A 140 25.86 -3.91 21.93
N ALA A 141 25.54 -5.20 22.00
CA ALA A 141 24.56 -5.71 22.95
C ALA A 141 24.97 -5.42 24.41
N SER A 142 26.25 -5.67 24.74
CA SER A 142 26.81 -5.38 26.07
C SER A 142 26.82 -3.89 26.36
N PHE A 143 27.15 -3.05 25.37
CA PHE A 143 27.07 -1.60 25.50
C PHE A 143 25.64 -1.12 25.77
N LYS A 144 24.67 -1.59 24.98
CA LYS A 144 23.25 -1.25 25.10
C LYS A 144 22.67 -1.66 26.45
N ASP A 145 22.92 -2.89 26.91
CA ASP A 145 22.41 -3.40 28.18
C ASP A 145 22.99 -2.61 29.37
N ASN A 146 24.26 -2.22 29.29
CA ASN A 146 24.86 -1.34 30.29
C ASN A 146 24.23 0.06 30.22
N PHE A 147 24.09 0.63 29.03
CA PHE A 147 23.48 1.95 28.85
C PHE A 147 22.05 1.97 29.40
N GLU A 148 21.17 1.08 28.93
CA GLU A 148 19.76 0.99 29.38
C GLU A 148 19.63 0.71 30.89
N LYS A 149 20.59 0.02 31.51
CA LYS A 149 20.60 -0.21 32.97
C LYS A 149 20.91 1.07 33.77
N TYR A 150 21.70 1.97 33.23
CA TYR A 150 22.10 3.23 33.89
C TYR A 150 21.35 4.46 33.37
N THR A 151 20.64 4.34 32.25
CA THR A 151 19.65 5.32 31.79
C THR A 151 18.42 5.20 32.67
N SER A 152 18.33 6.02 33.71
CA SER A 152 17.05 6.31 34.36
C SER A 152 16.07 6.78 33.27
N ASN A 153 14.80 6.34 33.31
CA ASN A 153 13.73 6.82 32.41
C ASN A 153 13.43 8.33 32.55
N GLU A 154 14.29 9.11 33.20
CA GLU A 154 14.21 10.55 33.07
C GLU A 154 14.72 10.91 31.69
N PRO A 155 13.94 11.62 30.86
CA PRO A 155 14.47 12.19 29.65
C PRO A 155 15.69 13.00 30.08
N GLU A 156 16.83 12.75 29.43
CA GLU A 156 18.02 13.57 29.62
C GLU A 156 17.56 15.02 29.67
N SER A 157 17.87 15.69 30.78
CA SER A 157 17.82 17.14 30.88
C SER A 157 18.90 17.74 29.96
N GLU A 158 19.04 17.24 28.73
CA GLU A 158 19.50 18.07 27.65
C GLU A 158 18.44 19.12 27.46
N SER A 159 18.83 20.35 27.75
CA SER A 159 18.11 21.59 27.55
C SER A 159 17.79 21.79 26.06
N HIS A 160 16.96 20.92 25.49
CA HIS A 160 16.23 21.14 24.27
C HIS A 160 14.91 21.80 24.67
N PRO A 161 14.77 23.14 24.47
CA PRO A 161 13.60 23.89 24.95
C PRO A 161 12.25 23.36 24.42
N HIS A 162 12.28 22.51 23.39
CA HIS A 162 11.09 21.93 22.76
C HIS A 162 10.64 20.57 23.34
N LEU A 163 11.54 19.80 23.97
CA LEU A 163 11.20 18.46 24.51
C LEU A 163 10.49 18.56 25.86
N ASN A 164 10.80 19.61 26.62
CA ASN A 164 10.22 19.82 27.95
C ASN A 164 8.69 19.97 27.90
N PHE A 165 8.14 20.58 26.83
CA PHE A 165 6.70 20.81 26.68
C PHE A 165 5.87 19.52 26.65
N LEU A 166 6.40 18.42 26.06
CA LEU A 166 5.68 17.15 25.96
C LEU A 166 5.61 16.39 27.29
N ASN A 167 6.55 16.66 28.18
CA ASN A 167 6.65 16.03 29.50
C ASN A 167 6.10 16.94 30.62
N MET A 168 5.57 18.11 30.28
CA MET A 168 4.89 18.96 31.26
C MET A 168 3.56 18.32 31.69
N PRO A 169 3.13 18.52 32.94
CA PRO A 169 1.79 18.14 33.36
C PRO A 169 0.74 18.86 32.50
N PHE A 170 -0.27 18.10 32.06
CA PHE A 170 -1.38 18.59 31.27
C PHE A 170 -2.08 19.77 31.98
N SER A 171 -2.27 20.87 31.25
CA SER A 171 -2.84 22.10 31.80
C SER A 171 -4.33 22.24 31.52
N THR A 172 -5.03 22.93 32.42
CA THR A 172 -6.45 23.24 32.24
C THR A 172 -6.71 24.11 31.01
N SER A 173 -5.76 24.96 30.61
CA SER A 173 -5.84 25.76 29.40
C SER A 173 -5.79 24.91 28.12
N GLU A 174 -4.95 23.87 28.08
CA GLU A 174 -4.94 22.89 26.98
C GLU A 174 -6.26 22.15 26.86
N MET A 175 -6.85 21.73 28.00
CA MET A 175 -8.17 21.12 28.03
C MET A 175 -9.25 22.04 27.46
N LEU A 176 -9.28 23.30 27.91
CA LEU A 176 -10.27 24.28 27.47
C LEU A 176 -10.13 24.61 25.97
N ASN A 177 -8.89 24.71 25.47
CA ASN A 177 -8.60 24.96 24.06
C ASN A 177 -9.00 23.76 23.18
N ALA A 178 -8.73 22.53 23.63
CA ALA A 178 -9.19 21.33 22.93
C ALA A 178 -10.73 21.28 22.86
N ARG A 179 -11.42 21.70 23.94
CA ARG A 179 -12.89 21.75 23.99
C ARG A 179 -13.49 22.82 23.08
N SER A 180 -12.86 23.98 22.95
CA SER A 180 -13.37 25.05 22.07
C SER A 180 -13.24 24.73 20.58
N ASN A 181 -12.26 23.91 20.20
CA ASN A 181 -11.94 23.63 18.80
C ASN A 181 -12.63 22.38 18.22
N TYR A 182 -13.48 21.68 18.97
CA TYR A 182 -14.14 20.46 18.51
C TYR A 182 -15.58 20.69 18.01
N ASN A 183 -15.87 20.17 16.81
CA ASN A 183 -17.14 20.34 16.09
C ASN A 183 -17.94 19.03 15.90
N SER A 184 -17.57 17.95 16.60
CA SER A 184 -18.23 16.65 16.45
C SER A 184 -19.66 16.68 17.02
N LYS A 185 -20.60 16.10 16.28
CA LYS A 185 -22.03 15.99 16.66
C LYS A 185 -22.48 14.57 16.97
N SER A 186 -21.60 13.58 16.78
CA SER A 186 -21.93 12.17 16.95
C SER A 186 -21.38 11.63 18.28
N PRO A 187 -22.16 10.85 19.05
CA PRO A 187 -21.67 10.19 20.26
C PRO A 187 -20.69 9.05 19.93
N GLY A 188 -19.83 8.71 20.90
CA GLY A 188 -18.90 7.59 20.82
C GLY A 188 -19.59 6.26 21.18
N PRO A 189 -18.81 5.17 21.32
CA PRO A 189 -19.32 3.85 21.74
C PRO A 189 -19.93 3.82 23.15
N ASP A 190 -19.69 4.87 23.94
CA ASP A 190 -20.28 5.11 25.26
C ASP A 190 -21.67 5.78 25.19
N ASP A 191 -22.14 6.11 23.98
CA ASP A 191 -23.39 6.84 23.71
C ASP A 191 -23.49 8.21 24.39
N ILE A 192 -22.38 8.81 24.83
CA ILE A 192 -22.38 10.13 25.46
C ILE A 192 -22.30 11.22 24.39
N PRO A 193 -23.35 12.06 24.23
CA PRO A 193 -23.30 13.14 23.26
C PRO A 193 -22.32 14.23 23.71
N TYR A 194 -21.56 14.77 22.76
CA TYR A 194 -20.55 15.80 23.05
C TYR A 194 -21.12 17.08 23.71
N SER A 195 -22.42 17.36 23.52
CA SER A 195 -23.11 18.46 24.20
C SER A 195 -23.04 18.37 25.73
N PHE A 196 -22.91 17.16 26.29
CA PHE A 196 -22.77 16.95 27.73
C PHE A 196 -21.38 17.41 28.20
N ILE A 197 -20.33 17.04 27.47
CA ILE A 197 -18.95 17.43 27.76
C ILE A 197 -18.77 18.95 27.63
N LYS A 198 -19.45 19.58 26.67
CA LYS A 198 -19.45 21.04 26.50
C LYS A 198 -20.15 21.78 27.65
N ASN A 199 -21.10 21.15 28.33
CA ASN A 199 -21.90 21.77 29.38
C ASN A 199 -21.57 21.25 30.80
N LEU A 200 -20.44 20.55 30.97
CA LEU A 200 -19.98 20.09 32.28
C LEU A 200 -19.89 21.27 33.28
N PRO A 201 -20.43 21.14 34.50
CA PRO A 201 -20.27 22.16 35.55
C PRO A 201 -18.81 22.23 36.01
N SER A 202 -18.38 23.38 36.55
CA SER A 202 -16.99 23.63 36.96
C SER A 202 -16.43 22.58 37.92
N ASN A 203 -17.29 21.95 38.74
CA ASN A 203 -16.91 20.90 39.68
C ASN A 203 -16.49 19.59 39.00
N GLY A 204 -17.01 19.32 37.80
CA GLY A 204 -16.64 18.16 36.98
C GLY A 204 -15.47 18.44 36.02
N GLN A 205 -14.90 19.66 36.05
CA GLN A 205 -13.80 20.07 35.17
C GLN A 205 -12.43 20.05 35.87
N ASN A 206 -12.38 19.99 37.21
CA ASN A 206 -11.18 20.15 38.02
C ASN A 206 -10.80 18.89 38.85
N GLN A 207 -11.14 17.69 38.37
CA GLN A 207 -10.70 16.43 38.98
C GLN A 207 -9.48 15.85 38.26
#